data_AF-A0A7H0JWP3-F1
#
_entry.id   AF-A0A7H0JWP3-F1
#
_cell.length_a   1.000
_cell.length_b   1.000
_cell.length_c   1.000
_cell.angle_alpha   90.00
_cell.angle_beta   90.00
_cell.angle_gamma   90.00
#
_symmetry.space_group_name_H-M   'P 1'
#
loop_
_entity.id
_entity.type
_entity.pdbx_description
1 polymer ?
#
loop_
_entity_poly.entity_id
_entity_poly.type
_entity_poly.pdbx_seq_one_letter_code
_entity_poly.pdbx_strand_id
1 'polypeptide(L)'
;MTWFRVDDSFYDHPKVLGLDMSARGLWVSAGTYCARHLTDGVISEREIRVIGGTRRQAEKLVAAGLWRVLDPVDNSVDKPVDSAVDNSAGDSAVNLSRGRRASGGASSRARRYAFNDWRDFQPTRDDVEAKRKAARDRMAAARAKKRNTSEEGKTFARTNDERSQEVQNQELAERSPYPGPARPDPTHTAKELASHLSVVPREDGQADPLEELAAATRRARDAGISESAIRAGTAEYQRRPEPKGPGLLRTLIDDAWSHERSTAADTQARAARRAAIEACNQCDERGMRAVPGGLVRCNHQPAADDVPPWEEAL
;
A
#
# COMPACT_ATOMS: atom_id res chain seq x y z
N MET A 1 -3.02 -2.25 -5.01
CA MET A 1 -2.19 -3.36 -4.48
C MET A 1 -3.04 -4.14 -3.49
N THR A 2 -3.02 -5.48 -3.52
CA THR A 2 -3.79 -6.33 -2.58
C THR A 2 -2.90 -6.74 -1.42
N TRP A 3 -3.43 -6.66 -0.21
CA TRP A 3 -2.72 -6.95 1.03
C TRP A 3 -3.50 -8.02 1.80
N PHE A 4 -2.79 -8.90 2.49
CA PHE A 4 -3.36 -9.81 3.47
C PHE A 4 -3.07 -9.25 4.85
N ARG A 5 -4.11 -8.99 5.64
CA ARG A 5 -3.96 -8.39 6.97
C ARG A 5 -3.69 -9.48 8.01
N VAL A 6 -2.67 -9.29 8.82
CA VAL A 6 -2.32 -10.17 9.94
C VAL A 6 -2.33 -9.35 11.21
N ASP A 7 -2.96 -9.87 12.24
CA ASP A 7 -3.03 -9.24 13.56
C ASP A 7 -1.64 -9.23 14.23
N ASP A 8 -1.35 -8.18 15.01
CA ASP A 8 -0.05 -8.05 15.69
C ASP A 8 0.15 -9.09 16.79
N SER A 9 -0.93 -9.59 17.38
CA SER A 9 -0.99 -10.65 18.39
C SER A 9 -1.11 -12.05 17.78
N PHE A 10 -0.81 -12.18 16.47
CA PHE A 10 -0.85 -13.49 15.80
C PHE A 10 0.18 -14.47 16.38
N TYR A 11 1.34 -13.99 16.82
CA TYR A 11 2.46 -14.85 17.22
C TYR A 11 2.26 -15.54 18.58
N ASP A 12 1.48 -14.94 19.47
CA ASP A 12 1.18 -15.41 20.83
C ASP A 12 -0.26 -15.92 21.00
N HIS A 13 -1.08 -15.87 19.95
CA HIS A 13 -2.43 -16.42 19.97
C HIS A 13 -2.43 -17.94 20.29
N PRO A 14 -3.33 -18.45 21.17
CA PRO A 14 -3.31 -19.84 21.63
C PRO A 14 -3.47 -20.87 20.51
N LYS A 15 -4.24 -20.57 19.45
CA LYS A 15 -4.35 -21.44 18.25
C LYS A 15 -3.04 -21.52 17.45
N VAL A 16 -2.13 -20.56 17.64
CA VAL A 16 -0.90 -20.41 16.86
C VAL A 16 0.33 -20.91 17.63
N LEU A 17 0.35 -20.78 18.96
CA LEU A 17 1.47 -21.23 19.80
C LEU A 17 1.81 -22.71 19.63
N GLY A 18 0.80 -23.57 19.44
CA GLY A 18 0.99 -25.01 19.24
C GLY A 18 1.44 -25.39 17.82
N LEU A 19 1.55 -24.44 16.89
CA LEU A 19 1.90 -24.70 15.50
C LEU A 19 3.41 -24.56 15.25
N ASP A 20 3.92 -25.44 14.40
CA ASP A 20 5.28 -25.29 13.89
C ASP A 20 5.42 -24.07 12.96
N MET A 21 6.65 -23.57 12.82
CA MET A 21 6.94 -22.41 11.97
C MET A 21 6.56 -22.64 10.50
N SER A 22 6.58 -23.90 10.02
CA SER A 22 6.23 -24.20 8.64
C SER A 22 4.72 -24.11 8.39
N ALA A 23 3.89 -24.54 9.35
CA ALA A 23 2.45 -24.35 9.31
C ALA A 23 2.07 -22.85 9.39
N ARG A 24 2.74 -22.09 10.28
CA ARG A 24 2.57 -20.62 10.35
C ARG A 24 2.95 -19.92 9.04
N GLY A 25 4.09 -20.30 8.46
CA GLY A 25 4.54 -19.79 7.16
C GLY A 25 3.57 -20.13 6.02
N LEU A 26 3.02 -21.34 6.04
CA LEU A 26 1.98 -21.74 5.08
C LEU A 26 0.72 -20.88 5.23
N TRP A 27 0.27 -20.62 6.45
CA TRP A 27 -0.91 -19.79 6.71
C TRP A 27 -0.76 -18.39 6.10
N VAL A 28 0.39 -17.73 6.33
CA VAL A 28 0.67 -16.40 5.76
C VAL A 28 0.78 -16.45 4.22
N SER A 29 1.47 -17.45 3.69
CA SER A 29 1.65 -17.61 2.24
C SER A 29 0.32 -17.88 1.52
N ALA A 30 -0.52 -18.72 2.10
CA ALA A 30 -1.86 -18.97 1.59
C ALA A 30 -2.77 -17.74 1.71
N GLY A 31 -2.65 -16.97 2.79
CA GLY A 31 -3.43 -15.73 2.96
C GLY A 31 -3.08 -14.68 1.91
N THR A 32 -1.79 -14.46 1.66
CA THR A 32 -1.33 -13.56 0.60
C THR A 32 -1.72 -14.05 -0.80
N TYR A 33 -1.69 -15.36 -1.04
CA TYR A 33 -2.22 -15.97 -2.26
C TYR A 33 -3.72 -15.65 -2.44
N CYS A 34 -4.54 -15.93 -1.42
CA CYS A 34 -5.99 -15.69 -1.49
C CYS A 34 -6.31 -14.20 -1.71
N ALA A 35 -5.57 -13.29 -1.06
CA ALA A 35 -5.75 -11.85 -1.24
C ALA A 35 -5.38 -11.37 -2.65
N ARG A 36 -4.33 -11.95 -3.26
CA ARG A 36 -3.92 -11.64 -4.63
C ARG A 36 -4.92 -12.15 -5.66
N HIS A 37 -5.40 -13.38 -5.46
CA HIS A 37 -6.26 -14.08 -6.41
C HIS A 37 -7.75 -13.89 -6.16
N LEU A 38 -8.11 -13.16 -5.09
CA LEU A 38 -9.50 -12.87 -4.70
C LEU A 38 -10.36 -14.14 -4.57
N THR A 39 -9.82 -15.14 -3.89
CA THR A 39 -10.48 -16.45 -3.68
C THR A 39 -11.29 -16.51 -2.39
N ASP A 40 -11.54 -15.36 -1.74
CA ASP A 40 -12.29 -15.24 -0.49
C ASP A 40 -11.80 -16.19 0.62
N GLY A 41 -10.48 -16.35 0.71
CA GLY A 41 -9.87 -17.23 1.71
C GLY A 41 -10.02 -18.71 1.41
N VAL A 42 -10.38 -19.10 0.19
CA VAL A 42 -10.43 -20.49 -0.24
C VAL A 42 -9.15 -20.85 -0.99
N ILE A 43 -8.55 -21.98 -0.64
CA ILE A 43 -7.36 -22.52 -1.29
C ILE A 43 -7.48 -24.03 -1.51
N SER A 44 -7.16 -24.47 -2.72
CA SER A 44 -7.14 -25.89 -3.11
C SER A 44 -5.82 -26.56 -2.74
N GLU A 45 -5.83 -27.89 -2.62
CA GLU A 45 -4.60 -28.65 -2.38
C GLU A 45 -3.56 -28.45 -3.50
N ARG A 46 -4.00 -28.22 -4.74
CA ARG A 46 -3.10 -27.90 -5.85
C ARG A 46 -2.35 -26.59 -5.60
N GLU A 47 -3.06 -25.56 -5.19
CA GLU A 47 -2.48 -24.23 -4.94
C GLU A 47 -1.55 -24.25 -3.73
N ILE A 48 -1.91 -25.01 -2.68
CA ILE A 48 -1.02 -25.26 -1.54
C ILE A 48 0.33 -25.81 -2.00
N ARG A 49 0.35 -26.77 -2.94
CA ARG A 49 1.62 -27.29 -3.49
C ARG A 49 2.39 -26.24 -4.29
N VAL A 50 1.70 -25.40 -5.06
CA VAL A 50 2.33 -24.33 -5.86
C VAL A 50 3.05 -23.32 -4.97
N ILE A 51 2.48 -22.99 -3.81
CA ILE A 51 3.11 -22.07 -2.85
C ILE A 51 4.13 -22.76 -1.92
N GLY A 52 4.49 -24.01 -2.18
CA GLY A 52 5.48 -24.77 -1.41
C GLY A 52 4.96 -25.40 -0.10
N GLY A 53 3.64 -25.41 0.09
CA GLY A 53 2.99 -26.05 1.22
C GLY A 53 2.74 -27.55 1.04
N THR A 54 2.49 -28.24 2.14
CA THR A 54 2.18 -29.67 2.17
C THR A 54 0.80 -29.93 2.78
N ARG A 55 0.19 -31.07 2.42
CA ARG A 55 -1.09 -31.50 2.99
C ARG A 55 -1.04 -31.63 4.51
N ARG A 56 0.07 -32.13 5.06
CA ARG A 56 0.25 -32.29 6.51
C ARG A 56 0.24 -30.94 7.24
N GLN A 57 0.82 -29.89 6.66
CA GLN A 57 0.76 -28.55 7.23
C GLN A 57 -0.67 -28.01 7.19
N ALA A 58 -1.41 -28.23 6.10
CA ALA A 58 -2.82 -27.85 6.01
C ALA A 58 -3.69 -28.57 7.06
N GLU A 59 -3.47 -29.88 7.25
CA GLU A 59 -4.14 -30.68 8.28
C GLU A 59 -3.89 -30.13 9.70
N LYS A 60 -2.68 -29.64 10.00
CA LYS A 60 -2.39 -28.97 11.28
C LYS A 60 -3.13 -27.66 11.45
N LEU A 61 -3.24 -26.85 10.40
CA LEU A 61 -4.00 -25.60 10.42
C LEU A 61 -5.50 -25.84 10.63
N VAL A 62 -6.02 -26.94 10.07
CA VAL A 62 -7.39 -27.39 10.33
C VAL A 62 -7.56 -27.85 11.79
N ALA A 63 -6.62 -28.67 12.30
CA ALA A 63 -6.66 -29.14 13.68
C ALA A 63 -6.58 -27.99 14.71
N ALA A 64 -5.83 -26.92 14.40
CA ALA A 64 -5.76 -25.72 15.22
C ALA A 64 -7.00 -24.80 15.09
N GLY A 65 -7.95 -25.12 14.21
CA GLY A 65 -9.15 -24.32 13.98
C GLY A 65 -8.88 -22.97 13.31
N LEU A 66 -7.76 -22.83 12.60
CA LEU A 66 -7.49 -21.67 11.74
C LEU A 66 -8.16 -21.85 10.37
N TRP A 67 -8.19 -23.09 9.87
CA TRP A 67 -8.82 -23.47 8.61
C TRP A 67 -9.96 -24.47 8.84
N ARG A 68 -10.85 -24.56 7.86
CA ARG A 68 -11.84 -25.64 7.72
C ARG A 68 -11.66 -26.34 6.38
N VAL A 69 -11.99 -27.62 6.35
CA VAL A 69 -12.07 -28.38 5.09
C VAL A 69 -13.40 -28.05 4.43
N LEU A 70 -13.36 -27.75 3.14
CA LEU A 70 -14.57 -27.67 2.32
C LEU A 70 -14.79 -29.04 1.69
N ASP A 71 -16.03 -29.53 1.81
CA ASP A 71 -16.42 -30.75 1.13
C ASP A 71 -16.23 -30.58 -0.39
N PRO A 72 -15.86 -31.65 -1.10
CA PRO A 72 -15.79 -31.60 -2.54
C PRO A 72 -17.17 -31.23 -3.07
N VAL A 73 -17.29 -30.04 -3.67
CA VAL A 73 -18.46 -29.67 -4.44
C VAL A 73 -18.59 -30.70 -5.55
N ASP A 74 -19.71 -31.43 -5.57
CA ASP A 74 -20.06 -32.24 -6.71
C ASP A 74 -20.38 -31.27 -7.85
N ASN A 75 -19.39 -31.00 -8.72
CA ASN A 75 -19.55 -30.15 -9.89
C ASN A 75 -20.44 -30.83 -10.98
N SER A 76 -21.45 -31.60 -10.57
CA SER A 76 -22.41 -32.27 -11.44
C SER A 76 -23.55 -31.35 -11.91
N VAL A 77 -23.64 -30.10 -11.40
CA VAL A 77 -24.78 -29.20 -11.67
C VAL A 77 -24.48 -28.11 -12.71
N ASP A 78 -23.23 -27.87 -13.11
CA ASP A 78 -22.90 -26.85 -14.12
C ASP A 78 -22.34 -27.44 -15.42
N LYS A 79 -23.07 -28.39 -16.02
CA LYS A 79 -22.99 -28.57 -17.48
C LYS A 79 -24.02 -27.64 -18.13
N PRO A 80 -23.67 -26.87 -19.17
CA PRO A 80 -24.67 -26.28 -20.04
C PRO A 80 -25.54 -27.42 -20.56
N VAL A 81 -26.86 -27.33 -20.37
CA VAL A 81 -27.83 -28.18 -21.06
C VAL A 81 -27.78 -27.79 -22.53
N ASP A 82 -26.84 -28.38 -23.26
CA ASP A 82 -26.86 -28.39 -24.71
C ASP A 82 -27.16 -29.82 -25.17
N SER A 83 -28.40 -29.96 -25.62
CA SER A 83 -28.84 -30.78 -26.74
C SER A 83 -28.74 -32.31 -26.60
N ALA A 84 -29.93 -32.90 -26.54
CA ALA A 84 -30.23 -34.29 -26.79
C ALA A 84 -29.41 -34.92 -27.94
N VAL A 85 -28.83 -36.09 -27.68
CA VAL A 85 -28.84 -37.19 -28.64
C VAL A 85 -29.00 -38.49 -27.85
N ASP A 86 -30.19 -39.07 -27.99
CA ASP A 86 -30.53 -40.43 -27.61
C ASP A 86 -29.69 -41.40 -28.45
N ASN A 87 -29.06 -42.40 -27.83
CA ASN A 87 -28.64 -43.62 -28.51
C ASN A 87 -28.51 -44.76 -27.51
N SER A 88 -29.56 -45.57 -27.53
CA SER A 88 -29.69 -46.84 -26.85
C SER A 88 -28.89 -47.93 -27.58
N ALA A 89 -27.94 -48.56 -26.88
CA ALA A 89 -27.42 -49.91 -27.12
C ALA A 89 -26.65 -50.29 -25.85
N GLY A 90 -27.02 -51.25 -25.00
CA GLY A 90 -27.50 -52.58 -25.32
C GLY A 90 -26.28 -53.49 -25.54
N ASP A 91 -25.58 -53.91 -24.48
CA ASP A 91 -25.13 -55.31 -24.43
C ASP A 91 -24.70 -55.81 -23.05
N SER A 92 -25.04 -57.07 -22.84
CA SER A 92 -24.86 -57.83 -21.60
C SER A 92 -23.46 -58.41 -21.51
N ALA A 93 -22.81 -58.26 -20.35
CA ALA A 93 -21.73 -59.16 -19.96
C ALA A 93 -21.67 -59.31 -18.45
N VAL A 94 -22.23 -60.44 -17.98
CA VAL A 94 -21.91 -61.05 -16.70
C VAL A 94 -20.42 -61.41 -16.65
N ASN A 95 -19.71 -61.03 -15.59
CA ASN A 95 -18.78 -61.98 -14.99
C ASN A 95 -18.43 -61.71 -13.52
N LEU A 96 -18.41 -62.81 -12.79
CA LEU A 96 -18.26 -62.95 -11.35
C LEU A 96 -16.78 -63.08 -10.98
N SER A 97 -16.43 -62.53 -9.82
CA SER A 97 -15.33 -62.93 -8.92
C SER A 97 -13.87 -62.78 -9.40
N ARG A 98 -13.18 -61.81 -8.79
CA ARG A 98 -11.88 -62.02 -8.12
C ARG A 98 -11.73 -61.00 -7.01
N GLY A 99 -11.90 -61.47 -5.77
CA GLY A 99 -11.69 -60.68 -4.56
C GLY A 99 -10.25 -60.19 -4.49
N ARG A 100 -10.08 -58.87 -4.61
CA ARG A 100 -8.91 -58.16 -4.11
C ARG A 100 -9.44 -57.27 -2.99
N ARG A 101 -8.93 -57.45 -1.77
CA ARG A 101 -9.25 -56.59 -0.63
C ARG A 101 -8.89 -55.15 -0.99
N ALA A 102 -9.89 -54.35 -1.34
CA ALA A 102 -9.77 -52.92 -1.48
C ALA A 102 -9.77 -52.33 -0.07
N SER A 103 -8.59 -51.95 0.42
CA SER A 103 -8.53 -50.85 1.38
C SER A 103 -9.21 -49.66 0.72
N GLY A 104 -10.24 -49.11 1.37
CA GLY A 104 -11.15 -48.11 0.80
C GLY A 104 -10.42 -46.97 0.11
N GLY A 105 -10.39 -47.02 -1.22
CA GLY A 105 -9.97 -45.92 -2.07
C GLY A 105 -11.04 -44.84 -2.02
N ALA A 106 -10.97 -43.97 -1.03
CA ALA A 106 -11.70 -42.71 -1.05
C ALA A 106 -11.22 -41.92 -2.27
N SER A 107 -12.13 -41.75 -3.23
CA SER A 107 -11.99 -40.98 -4.47
C SER A 107 -11.03 -39.79 -4.31
N SER A 108 -10.06 -39.68 -5.22
CA SER A 108 -9.06 -38.62 -5.30
C SER A 108 -9.65 -37.27 -5.71
N ARG A 109 -10.73 -36.83 -5.04
CA ARG A 109 -11.27 -35.48 -5.19
C ARG A 109 -10.30 -34.49 -4.57
N ALA A 110 -10.01 -33.41 -5.30
CA ALA A 110 -9.11 -32.36 -4.85
C ALA A 110 -9.70 -31.68 -3.60
N ARG A 111 -9.02 -31.82 -2.46
CA ARG A 111 -9.43 -31.18 -1.21
C ARG A 111 -9.27 -29.66 -1.31
N ARG A 112 -10.21 -28.94 -0.71
CA ARG A 112 -10.19 -27.48 -0.59
C ARG A 112 -10.26 -27.11 0.88
N TYR A 113 -9.57 -26.04 1.23
CA TYR A 113 -9.50 -25.49 2.57
C TYR A 113 -9.97 -24.04 2.53
N ALA A 114 -10.59 -23.59 3.60
CA ALA A 114 -10.99 -22.20 3.76
C ALA A 114 -10.51 -21.65 5.10
N PHE A 115 -10.12 -20.38 5.13
CA PHE A 115 -9.90 -19.65 6.39
C PHE A 115 -11.24 -19.49 7.12
N ASN A 116 -11.24 -19.69 8.45
CA ASN A 116 -12.47 -19.60 9.24
C ASN A 116 -13.02 -18.16 9.27
N ASP A 117 -12.17 -17.20 9.65
CA ASP A 117 -12.58 -15.83 9.95
C ASP A 117 -12.17 -14.86 8.81
N TRP A 118 -12.18 -15.33 7.56
CA TRP A 118 -11.71 -14.50 6.43
C TRP A 118 -12.55 -13.23 6.28
N ARG A 119 -13.88 -13.37 6.33
CA ARG A 119 -14.82 -12.26 6.03
C ARG A 119 -14.84 -11.17 7.09
N ASP A 120 -14.44 -11.49 8.32
CA ASP A 120 -14.48 -10.53 9.42
C ASP A 120 -13.32 -9.55 9.34
N PHE A 121 -12.17 -10.00 8.80
CA PHE A 121 -10.93 -9.22 8.81
C PHE A 121 -10.41 -8.86 7.41
N GLN A 122 -10.78 -9.64 6.39
CA GLN A 122 -10.35 -9.44 5.00
C GLN A 122 -11.52 -8.98 4.11
N PRO A 123 -11.27 -8.06 3.17
CA PRO A 123 -12.29 -7.68 2.20
C PRO A 123 -12.63 -8.85 1.28
N THR A 124 -13.89 -8.96 0.87
CA THR A 124 -14.32 -9.95 -0.12
C THR A 124 -13.87 -9.56 -1.52
N ARG A 125 -13.91 -10.50 -2.47
CA ARG A 125 -13.67 -10.24 -3.89
C ARG A 125 -14.53 -9.08 -4.39
N ASP A 126 -15.82 -9.10 -4.07
CA ASP A 126 -16.78 -8.11 -4.53
C ASP A 126 -16.44 -6.71 -3.97
N ASP A 127 -16.03 -6.61 -2.70
CA ASP A 127 -15.57 -5.35 -2.10
C ASP A 127 -14.33 -4.80 -2.80
N VAL A 128 -13.37 -5.68 -3.11
CA VAL A 128 -12.13 -5.30 -3.79
C VAL A 128 -12.42 -4.85 -5.22
N GLU A 129 -13.28 -5.55 -5.94
CA GLU A 129 -13.69 -5.19 -7.29
C GLU A 129 -14.47 -3.88 -7.33
N ALA A 130 -15.40 -3.67 -6.40
CA ALA A 130 -16.12 -2.42 -6.23
C ALA A 130 -15.17 -1.24 -5.96
N LYS A 131 -14.21 -1.41 -5.04
CA LYS A 131 -13.18 -0.39 -4.76
C LYS A 131 -12.30 -0.12 -5.98
N ARG A 132 -11.88 -1.16 -6.72
CA ARG A 132 -11.10 -1.01 -7.97
C ARG A 132 -11.90 -0.29 -9.05
N LYS A 133 -13.19 -0.60 -9.20
CA LYS A 133 -14.10 0.10 -10.12
C LYS A 133 -14.24 1.57 -9.73
N ALA A 134 -14.55 1.87 -8.48
CA ALA A 134 -14.66 3.25 -7.99
C ALA A 134 -13.37 4.04 -8.19
N ALA A 135 -12.20 3.43 -7.97
CA ALA A 135 -10.91 4.08 -8.24
C ALA A 135 -10.71 4.37 -9.73
N ARG A 136 -11.04 3.43 -10.62
CA ARG A 136 -11.01 3.65 -12.08
C ARG A 136 -11.96 4.76 -12.50
N ASP A 137 -13.18 4.77 -11.99
CA ASP A 137 -14.21 5.77 -12.30
C ASP A 137 -13.77 7.16 -11.83
N ARG A 138 -13.19 7.29 -10.62
CA ARG A 138 -12.61 8.55 -10.12
C ARG A 138 -11.46 9.05 -10.99
N MET A 139 -10.54 8.16 -11.37
CA MET A 139 -9.41 8.53 -12.24
C MET A 139 -9.89 8.92 -13.65
N ALA A 140 -10.91 8.25 -14.18
CA ALA A 140 -11.52 8.60 -15.46
C ALA A 140 -12.17 9.99 -15.41
N ALA A 141 -12.94 10.28 -14.35
CA ALA A 141 -13.56 11.58 -14.14
C ALA A 141 -12.52 12.70 -13.98
N ALA A 142 -11.46 12.48 -13.20
CA ALA A 142 -10.37 13.43 -13.04
C ALA A 142 -9.64 13.72 -14.37
N ARG A 143 -9.39 12.67 -15.17
CA ARG A 143 -8.78 12.82 -16.51
C ARG A 143 -9.72 13.55 -17.49
N ALA A 144 -11.02 13.29 -17.44
CA ALA A 144 -12.01 14.00 -18.24
C ALA A 144 -12.07 15.49 -17.86
N LYS A 145 -12.11 15.82 -16.56
CA LYS A 145 -12.09 17.21 -16.09
C LYS A 145 -10.83 17.96 -16.56
N LYS A 146 -9.65 17.34 -16.44
CA LYS A 146 -8.38 17.94 -16.93
C LYS A 146 -8.40 18.19 -18.44
N ARG A 147 -9.04 17.30 -19.22
CA ARG A 147 -9.22 17.48 -20.68
C ARG A 147 -10.12 18.68 -20.98
N ASN A 148 -11.27 18.78 -20.30
CA ASN A 148 -12.21 19.88 -20.51
C ASN A 148 -11.59 21.23 -20.12
N THR A 149 -10.88 21.33 -18.99
CA THR A 149 -10.16 22.56 -18.62
C THR A 149 -9.09 22.96 -19.65
N SER A 150 -8.41 21.96 -20.24
CA SER A 150 -7.44 22.22 -21.32
C SER A 150 -8.09 22.66 -22.63
N GLU A 151 -9.31 22.19 -22.93
CA GLU A 151 -10.07 22.62 -24.10
C GLU A 151 -10.71 24.00 -23.89
N GLU A 152 -11.28 24.27 -22.71
CA GLU A 152 -11.83 25.58 -22.32
C GLU A 152 -10.75 26.67 -22.40
N GLY A 153 -9.54 26.39 -21.91
CA GLY A 153 -8.39 27.31 -22.04
C GLY A 153 -7.98 27.56 -23.49
N LYS A 154 -8.15 26.58 -24.39
CA LYS A 154 -7.90 26.75 -25.84
C LYS A 154 -9.02 27.53 -26.53
N THR A 155 -10.28 27.37 -26.13
CA THR A 155 -11.40 28.16 -26.66
C THR A 155 -11.36 29.61 -26.20
N PHE A 156 -10.99 29.88 -24.94
CA PHE A 156 -10.87 31.25 -24.42
C PHE A 156 -9.73 32.03 -25.11
N ALA A 157 -8.64 31.33 -25.48
CA ALA A 157 -7.56 31.89 -26.29
C ALA A 157 -8.01 32.23 -27.74
N ARG A 158 -8.97 31.48 -28.31
CA ARG A 158 -9.50 31.75 -29.67
C ARG A 158 -10.49 32.91 -29.72
N THR A 159 -11.31 33.11 -28.69
CA THR A 159 -12.33 34.18 -28.68
C THR A 159 -11.77 35.57 -28.37
N ASN A 160 -10.57 35.66 -27.78
CA ASN A 160 -9.91 36.94 -27.53
C ASN A 160 -9.20 37.51 -28.77
N ASP A 161 -8.91 36.69 -29.78
CA ASP A 161 -8.21 37.11 -31.00
C ASP A 161 -9.13 37.88 -31.97
N GLU A 162 -10.45 37.72 -31.85
CA GLU A 162 -11.44 38.40 -32.71
C GLU A 162 -12.01 39.69 -32.08
N ARG A 163 -11.69 39.99 -30.81
CA ARG A 163 -12.21 41.15 -30.06
C ARG A 163 -11.08 42.07 -29.57
N SER A 164 -10.20 42.46 -30.48
CA SER A 164 -9.17 43.49 -30.22
C SER A 164 -8.90 44.30 -31.48
N GLN A 165 -9.94 45.00 -31.95
CA GLN A 165 -9.80 46.19 -32.77
C GLN A 165 -10.62 47.28 -32.09
N GLU A 166 -10.00 48.45 -31.88
CA GLU A 166 -10.50 49.65 -31.19
C GLU A 166 -10.57 49.58 -29.65
N VAL A 167 -9.62 50.23 -28.98
CA VAL A 167 -9.78 51.58 -28.39
C VAL A 167 -8.38 52.18 -28.17
N GLN A 168 -8.08 53.25 -28.90
CA GLN A 168 -6.97 54.16 -28.61
C GLN A 168 -7.29 54.98 -27.36
N ASN A 169 -6.34 55.07 -26.43
CA ASN A 169 -6.27 56.22 -25.53
C ASN A 169 -4.82 56.69 -25.39
N GLN A 170 -4.63 57.94 -25.79
CA GLN A 170 -3.43 58.75 -25.73
C GLN A 170 -3.25 59.32 -24.31
N GLU A 171 -1.98 59.52 -23.95
CA GLU A 171 -1.48 60.41 -22.88
C GLU A 171 -1.73 60.01 -21.41
N LEU A 172 -0.70 59.37 -20.82
CA LEU A 172 -0.06 59.83 -19.58
C LEU A 172 1.35 59.23 -19.52
N ALA A 173 2.34 60.08 -19.81
CA ALA A 173 3.75 59.76 -19.77
C ALA A 173 4.30 59.99 -18.36
N GLU A 174 4.36 58.94 -17.54
CA GLU A 174 5.27 58.88 -16.39
C GLU A 174 6.40 57.93 -16.72
N ARG A 175 7.61 58.50 -16.87
CA ARG A 175 8.85 57.78 -17.19
C ARG A 175 9.23 56.84 -16.06
N SER A 176 9.16 55.54 -16.31
CA SER A 176 9.85 54.52 -15.52
C SER A 176 11.36 54.77 -15.53
N PRO A 177 12.08 54.69 -14.38
CA PRO A 177 13.54 54.82 -14.33
C PRO A 177 14.30 53.67 -14.99
N TYR A 178 13.60 52.61 -15.42
CA TYR A 178 14.22 51.42 -15.98
C TYR A 178 14.25 51.50 -17.50
N PRO A 179 15.40 51.22 -18.15
CA PRO A 179 15.43 51.08 -19.60
C PRO A 179 14.47 49.96 -19.99
N GLY A 180 13.54 50.26 -20.89
CA GLY A 180 12.61 49.27 -21.43
C GLY A 180 13.39 48.11 -22.06
N PRO A 181 12.89 46.87 -21.98
CA PRO A 181 13.58 45.72 -22.56
C PRO A 181 13.83 46.00 -24.04
N ALA A 182 15.10 46.01 -24.45
CA ALA A 182 15.49 46.17 -25.83
C ALA A 182 14.84 45.03 -26.63
N ARG A 183 13.85 45.38 -27.45
CA ARG A 183 13.27 44.47 -28.42
C ARG A 183 14.38 44.13 -29.42
N PRO A 184 14.78 42.87 -29.57
CA PRO A 184 15.82 42.52 -30.53
C PRO A 184 15.30 42.82 -31.95
N ASP A 185 16.03 43.67 -32.66
CA ASP A 185 15.85 43.95 -34.09
C ASP A 185 16.22 42.66 -34.85
N PRO A 186 15.32 42.07 -35.66
CA PRO A 186 15.54 40.80 -36.33
C PRO A 186 16.43 40.93 -37.58
N THR A 187 17.51 41.71 -37.48
CA THR A 187 18.45 41.92 -38.59
C THR A 187 19.88 41.60 -38.14
N HIS A 188 20.13 40.33 -37.81
CA HIS A 188 21.49 39.85 -37.54
C HIS A 188 22.29 39.75 -38.84
N THR A 189 23.46 40.38 -38.88
CA THR A 189 24.41 40.22 -39.99
C THR A 189 25.09 38.85 -39.89
N ALA A 190 25.50 38.28 -41.03
CA ALA A 190 26.04 36.92 -41.16
C ALA A 190 27.23 36.59 -40.23
N LYS A 191 27.87 37.60 -39.64
CA LYS A 191 28.97 37.45 -38.69
C LYS A 191 28.51 37.10 -37.26
N GLU A 192 27.28 37.44 -36.88
CA GLU A 192 26.70 37.09 -35.56
C GLU A 192 26.10 35.68 -35.54
N LEU A 193 25.62 35.18 -36.68
CA LEU A 193 25.16 33.80 -36.83
C LEU A 193 26.28 32.77 -36.62
N ALA A 194 27.53 33.11 -36.95
CA ALA A 194 28.69 32.24 -36.75
C ALA A 194 29.10 32.09 -35.28
N SER A 195 28.79 33.08 -34.43
CA SER A 195 29.12 33.07 -32.99
C SER A 195 28.08 32.33 -32.13
N HIS A 196 26.85 32.21 -32.63
CA HIS A 196 25.77 31.45 -31.99
C HIS A 196 25.70 29.97 -32.41
N LEU A 197 26.53 29.54 -33.36
CA LEU A 197 26.58 28.16 -33.88
C LEU A 197 27.47 27.21 -33.05
N SER A 198 27.71 27.52 -31.77
CA SER A 198 28.36 26.58 -30.83
C SER A 198 27.39 25.88 -29.88
N VAL A 199 26.09 26.20 -29.92
CA VAL A 199 25.09 25.42 -29.16
C VAL A 199 24.49 24.38 -30.10
N VAL A 200 25.17 23.24 -30.17
CA VAL A 200 24.58 22.01 -30.70
C VAL A 200 23.43 21.63 -29.76
N PRO A 201 22.18 21.50 -30.24
CA PRO A 201 21.10 20.93 -29.44
C PRO A 201 21.49 19.50 -29.05
N ARG A 202 21.80 19.29 -27.78
CA ARG A 202 21.95 17.94 -27.23
C ARG A 202 20.56 17.44 -26.89
N GLU A 203 20.03 16.57 -27.74
CA GLU A 203 18.93 15.68 -27.38
C GLU A 203 19.44 14.67 -26.35
N ASP A 204 19.44 15.04 -25.08
CA ASP A 204 19.47 14.13 -23.93
C ASP A 204 18.89 14.88 -22.72
N GLY A 205 17.63 14.59 -22.37
CA GLY A 205 16.88 15.24 -21.30
C GLY A 205 17.34 14.85 -19.89
N GLN A 206 18.56 15.20 -19.49
CA GLN A 206 19.03 15.13 -18.11
C GLN A 206 19.43 16.52 -17.63
N ALA A 207 18.66 17.06 -16.67
CA ALA A 207 19.04 18.26 -15.94
C ALA A 207 20.41 18.06 -15.29
N ASP A 208 21.18 19.14 -15.15
CA ASP A 208 22.45 19.11 -14.41
C ASP A 208 22.21 18.47 -13.03
N PRO A 209 22.91 17.36 -12.66
CA PRO A 209 22.72 16.67 -11.38
C PRO A 209 22.86 17.60 -10.17
N LEU A 210 23.62 18.69 -10.31
CA LEU A 210 23.77 19.72 -9.27
C LEU A 210 22.52 20.60 -9.14
N GLU A 211 21.85 20.91 -10.26
CA GLU A 211 20.62 21.70 -10.28
C GLU A 211 19.43 20.90 -9.75
N GLU A 212 19.34 19.60 -10.05
CA GLU A 212 18.35 18.69 -9.47
C GLU A 212 18.52 18.57 -7.95
N LEU A 213 19.77 18.48 -7.47
CA LEU A 213 20.13 18.46 -6.05
C LEU A 213 19.65 19.73 -5.33
N ALA A 214 19.92 20.90 -5.92
CA ALA A 214 19.49 22.20 -5.40
C ALA A 214 17.95 22.35 -5.40
N ALA A 215 17.27 21.83 -6.41
CA ALA A 215 15.81 21.82 -6.47
C ALA A 215 15.17 20.88 -5.43
N ALA A 216 15.77 19.71 -5.17
CA ALA A 216 15.28 18.78 -4.16
C ALA A 216 15.41 19.35 -2.73
N THR A 217 16.55 19.96 -2.40
CA THR A 217 16.77 20.58 -1.09
C THR A 217 15.89 21.80 -0.84
N ARG A 218 15.66 22.67 -1.85
CA ARG A 218 14.68 23.77 -1.74
C ARG A 218 13.27 23.28 -1.44
N ARG A 219 12.77 22.30 -2.22
CA ARG A 219 11.45 21.70 -1.99
C ARG A 219 11.30 21.07 -0.60
N ALA A 220 12.36 20.50 -0.05
CA ALA A 220 12.34 19.94 1.30
C ALA A 220 12.18 21.04 2.36
N ARG A 221 12.88 22.18 2.21
CA ARG A 221 12.71 23.34 3.10
C ARG A 221 11.32 23.94 3.01
N ASP A 222 10.81 24.13 1.80
CA ASP A 222 9.45 24.65 1.57
C ASP A 222 8.38 23.72 2.18
N ALA A 223 8.67 22.43 2.26
CA ALA A 223 7.83 21.43 2.93
C ALA A 223 8.00 21.37 4.46
N GLY A 224 8.84 22.21 5.05
CA GLY A 224 9.06 22.26 6.51
C GLY A 224 9.89 21.11 7.07
N ILE A 225 10.70 20.45 6.24
CA ILE A 225 11.60 19.38 6.70
C ILE A 225 12.76 19.99 7.49
N SER A 226 13.17 19.32 8.59
CA SER A 226 14.29 19.75 9.43
C SER A 226 15.62 19.79 8.64
N GLU A 227 16.47 20.79 8.92
CA GLU A 227 17.81 20.88 8.31
C GLU A 227 18.69 19.66 8.66
N SER A 228 18.46 19.04 9.83
CA SER A 228 19.12 17.79 10.22
C SER A 228 18.78 16.64 9.28
N ALA A 229 17.51 16.48 8.90
CA ALA A 229 17.06 15.44 7.98
C ALA A 229 17.54 15.71 6.55
N ILE A 230 17.53 16.97 6.10
CA ILE A 230 18.07 17.36 4.79
C ILE A 230 19.56 17.01 4.70
N ARG A 231 20.35 17.35 5.73
CA ARG A 231 21.77 17.04 5.80
C ARG A 231 22.03 15.53 5.82
N ALA A 232 21.26 14.77 6.60
CA ALA A 232 21.38 13.32 6.68
C ALA A 232 21.06 12.64 5.32
N GLY A 233 19.96 13.02 4.69
CA GLY A 233 19.57 12.51 3.37
C GLY A 233 20.58 12.87 2.27
N THR A 234 21.12 14.08 2.31
CA THR A 234 22.16 14.52 1.35
C THR A 234 23.48 13.77 1.53
N ALA A 235 23.91 13.52 2.77
CA ALA A 235 25.13 12.73 3.05
C ALA A 235 24.98 11.27 2.60
N GLU A 236 23.80 10.67 2.79
CA GLU A 236 23.50 9.33 2.29
C GLU A 236 23.48 9.28 0.76
N TYR A 237 22.89 10.29 0.10
CA TYR A 237 22.91 10.41 -1.36
C TYR A 237 24.34 10.52 -1.92
N GLN A 238 25.23 11.25 -1.23
CA GLN A 238 26.64 11.39 -1.63
C GLN A 238 27.42 10.08 -1.49
N ARG A 239 27.15 9.27 -0.45
CA ARG A 239 27.83 8.00 -0.19
C ARG A 239 27.51 6.88 -1.19
N ARG A 240 26.39 6.98 -1.92
CA ARG A 240 25.95 5.92 -2.84
C ARG A 240 26.75 5.92 -4.15
N PRO A 241 27.08 4.72 -4.69
CA PRO A 241 27.74 4.59 -5.99
C PRO A 241 26.81 5.02 -7.14
N GLU A 242 27.41 5.42 -8.26
CA GLU A 242 26.68 5.83 -9.47
C GLU A 242 26.16 4.63 -10.29
N PRO A 243 25.08 4.80 -11.09
CA PRO A 243 24.31 6.04 -11.30
C PRO A 243 23.25 6.28 -10.23
N LYS A 244 23.03 7.55 -9.90
CA LYS A 244 21.99 7.97 -8.96
C LYS A 244 20.69 8.18 -9.73
N GLY A 245 19.65 7.44 -9.35
CA GLY A 245 18.34 7.54 -10.00
C GLY A 245 17.67 8.89 -9.72
N PRO A 246 16.81 9.35 -10.65
CA PRO A 246 16.07 10.61 -10.47
C PRO A 246 15.20 10.54 -9.22
N GLY A 247 15.15 11.64 -8.46
CA GLY A 247 14.34 11.73 -7.23
C GLY A 247 14.87 10.96 -6.01
N LEU A 248 15.99 10.22 -6.12
CA LEU A 248 16.58 9.47 -5.00
C LEU A 248 16.94 10.37 -3.80
N LEU A 249 17.42 11.60 -4.04
CA LEU A 249 17.73 12.51 -2.94
C LEU A 249 16.47 12.83 -2.12
N ARG A 250 15.34 13.07 -2.79
CA ARG A 250 14.10 13.46 -2.10
C ARG A 250 13.60 12.35 -1.19
N THR A 251 13.68 11.09 -1.63
CA THR A 251 13.29 9.93 -0.83
C THR A 251 14.18 9.77 0.39
N LEU A 252 15.50 9.94 0.24
CA LEU A 252 16.43 9.84 1.37
C LEU A 252 16.21 10.94 2.42
N ILE A 253 15.82 12.14 1.99
CA ILE A 253 15.43 13.23 2.90
C ILE A 253 14.13 12.89 3.64
N ASP A 254 13.13 12.32 2.97
CA ASP A 254 11.87 11.89 3.61
C ASP A 254 12.07 10.75 4.61
N ASP A 255 12.94 9.79 4.27
CA ASP A 255 13.30 8.68 5.14
C ASP A 255 14.02 9.18 6.40
N ALA A 256 14.99 10.09 6.24
CA ALA A 256 15.70 10.71 7.36
C ALA A 256 14.74 11.49 8.28
N TRP A 257 13.81 12.25 7.70
CA TRP A 257 12.81 13.00 8.47
C TRP A 257 11.83 12.09 9.21
N SER A 258 11.42 10.99 8.58
CA SER A 258 10.55 10.00 9.21
C SER A 258 11.26 9.29 10.36
N HIS A 259 12.56 8.97 10.18
CA HIS A 259 13.39 8.41 11.23
C HIS A 259 13.57 9.37 12.42
N GLU A 260 13.89 10.64 12.16
CA GLU A 260 13.99 11.67 13.22
C GLU A 260 12.69 11.81 14.02
N ARG A 261 11.53 11.83 13.36
CA ARG A 261 10.23 11.91 14.04
C ARG A 261 9.94 10.66 14.87
N SER A 262 10.28 9.48 14.36
CA SER A 262 10.08 8.22 15.08
C SER A 262 10.97 8.13 16.33
N THR A 263 12.24 8.54 16.22
CA THR A 263 13.16 8.54 17.36
C THR A 263 12.79 9.60 18.40
N ALA A 264 12.31 10.77 17.97
CA ALA A 264 11.77 11.78 18.87
C ALA A 264 10.52 11.28 19.61
N ALA A 265 9.59 10.64 18.90
CA ALA A 265 8.39 10.05 19.51
C ALA A 265 8.74 8.93 20.51
N ASP A 266 9.68 8.05 20.17
CA ASP A 266 10.16 7.00 21.08
C ASP A 266 10.83 7.58 22.32
N THR A 267 11.65 8.62 22.15
CA THR A 267 12.30 9.33 23.26
C THR A 267 11.26 9.99 24.16
N GLN A 268 10.28 10.66 23.57
CA GLN A 268 9.16 11.26 24.30
C GLN A 268 8.33 10.21 25.04
N ALA A 269 8.05 9.06 24.42
CA ALA A 269 7.33 7.97 25.06
C ALA A 269 8.10 7.36 26.24
N ARG A 270 9.43 7.22 26.13
CA ARG A 270 10.29 6.78 27.25
C ARG A 270 10.31 7.82 28.38
N ALA A 271 10.44 9.10 28.05
CA ALA A 271 10.39 10.18 29.02
C ALA A 271 9.02 10.25 29.73
N ALA A 272 7.93 10.12 28.99
CA ALA A 272 6.57 10.08 29.54
C ALA A 272 6.36 8.88 30.48
N ARG A 273 6.84 7.69 30.11
CA ARG A 273 6.82 6.51 31.00
C ARG A 273 7.60 6.75 32.28
N ARG A 274 8.78 7.39 32.18
CA ARG A 274 9.60 7.70 33.36
C ARG A 274 8.91 8.72 34.27
N ALA A 275 8.37 9.79 33.69
CA ALA A 275 7.59 10.79 34.42
C ALA A 275 6.35 10.18 35.10
N ALA A 276 5.68 9.22 34.46
CA ALA A 276 4.53 8.53 35.03
C ALA A 276 4.92 7.63 36.23
N ILE A 277 6.09 6.99 36.19
CA ILE A 277 6.65 6.26 37.34
C ILE A 277 6.97 7.23 38.48
N GLU A 278 7.65 8.35 38.18
CA GLU A 278 8.06 9.34 39.18
C GLU A 278 6.86 10.07 39.84
N ALA A 279 5.75 10.23 39.12
CA ALA A 279 4.53 10.84 39.64
C ALA A 279 3.64 9.86 40.44
N CYS A 280 3.90 8.55 40.36
CA CYS A 280 3.07 7.54 41.00
C CYS A 280 3.51 7.29 42.44
N ASN A 281 2.59 7.45 43.39
CA ASN A 281 2.83 7.19 44.81
C ASN A 281 2.64 5.71 45.23
N GLN A 282 2.23 4.84 44.30
CA GLN A 282 1.90 3.43 44.59
C GLN A 282 2.98 2.44 44.16
N CYS A 283 4.04 2.89 43.48
CA CYS A 283 5.10 2.03 42.97
C CYS A 283 6.50 2.52 43.34
N ASP A 284 7.48 1.63 43.22
CA ASP A 284 8.89 1.93 43.41
C ASP A 284 9.53 2.63 42.17
N GLU A 285 10.83 2.93 42.26
CA GLU A 285 11.62 3.56 41.19
C GLU A 285 11.68 2.75 39.89
N ARG A 286 11.25 1.49 39.91
CA ARG A 286 11.19 0.57 38.76
C ARG A 286 9.76 0.41 38.22
N GLY A 287 8.78 1.12 38.79
CA GLY A 287 7.38 1.03 38.40
C GLY A 287 6.67 -0.24 38.90
N MET A 288 7.16 -0.85 39.99
CA MET A 288 6.59 -2.06 40.60
C MET A 288 5.86 -1.72 41.91
N ARG A 289 4.70 -2.33 42.14
CA ARG A 289 3.95 -2.22 43.40
C ARG A 289 3.91 -3.55 44.14
N ALA A 290 3.99 -3.50 45.46
CA ALA A 290 3.83 -4.67 46.32
C ALA A 290 2.33 -5.00 46.46
N VAL A 291 1.98 -6.25 46.17
CA VAL A 291 0.63 -6.80 46.39
C VAL A 291 0.74 -8.08 47.23
N PRO A 292 -0.32 -8.48 47.97
CA PRO A 292 -0.32 -9.76 48.67
C PRO A 292 -0.08 -10.89 47.67
N GLY A 293 1.09 -11.55 47.76
CA GLY A 293 1.50 -12.60 46.83
C GLY A 293 2.60 -12.22 45.83
N GLY A 294 3.13 -10.99 45.81
CA GLY A 294 4.32 -10.64 45.03
C GLY A 294 4.45 -9.18 44.59
N LEU A 295 5.27 -8.94 43.56
CA LEU A 295 5.41 -7.64 42.90
C LEU A 295 4.71 -7.67 41.55
N VAL A 296 3.90 -6.64 41.26
CA VAL A 296 3.24 -6.47 39.95
C VAL A 296 3.61 -5.11 39.35
N ARG A 297 3.65 -5.03 38.01
CA ARG A 297 3.88 -3.77 37.30
C ARG A 297 2.71 -2.83 37.53
N CYS A 298 2.99 -1.58 37.87
CA CYS A 298 1.98 -0.53 37.95
C CYS A 298 1.54 -0.11 36.53
N ASN A 299 0.25 0.16 36.35
CA ASN A 299 -0.34 0.54 35.06
C ASN A 299 -0.17 2.05 34.75
N HIS A 300 0.23 2.86 35.74
CA HIS A 300 0.49 4.30 35.63
C HIS A 300 -0.58 5.07 34.82
N GLN A 301 -1.82 4.61 34.87
CA GLN A 301 -2.94 5.34 34.27
C GLN A 301 -3.27 6.53 35.17
N PRO A 302 -3.53 7.73 34.62
CA PRO A 302 -4.10 8.81 35.40
C PRO A 302 -5.41 8.29 36.00
N ALA A 303 -5.58 8.45 37.32
CA ALA A 303 -6.76 7.96 38.02
C ALA A 303 -8.03 8.47 37.31
N ALA A 304 -8.73 7.55 36.65
CA ALA A 304 -10.07 7.77 36.12
C ALA A 304 -11.13 7.40 37.19
N ASP A 305 -10.77 7.53 38.46
CA ASP A 305 -11.60 7.17 39.60
C ASP A 305 -11.86 8.44 40.41
N ASP A 306 -12.75 9.29 39.89
CA ASP A 306 -13.53 10.28 40.65
C ASP A 306 -14.65 10.85 39.74
N VAL A 307 -15.34 9.98 38.99
CA VAL A 307 -16.68 10.34 38.49
C VAL A 307 -17.65 9.96 39.62
N PRO A 308 -18.23 10.93 40.36
CA PRO A 308 -19.17 10.61 41.41
C PRO A 308 -20.41 9.92 40.81
N PRO A 309 -20.97 8.90 41.48
CA PRO A 309 -21.92 7.94 40.92
C PRO A 309 -23.32 8.49 40.56
N TRP A 310 -23.51 9.81 40.50
CA TRP A 310 -24.81 10.44 40.23
C TRP A 310 -24.96 11.00 38.81
N GLU A 311 -23.94 10.90 37.94
CA GLU A 311 -23.93 11.52 36.61
C GLU A 311 -24.37 10.59 35.45
N GLU A 312 -24.92 9.41 35.72
CA GLU A 312 -25.54 8.53 34.69
C GLU A 312 -27.06 8.69 34.56
N ALA A 313 -27.65 9.69 35.23
CA ALA A 313 -29.09 9.89 35.23
C ALA A 313 -29.50 11.29 34.73
N LEU A 314 -29.14 11.64 33.49
CA LEU A 314 -29.86 12.63 32.66
C LEU A 314 -29.78 12.27 31.17
#